data_AF-A0AAD8CDC2-F1
#
_entry.id   AF-A0AAD8CDC2-F1
#
_cell.length_a   1.000
_cell.length_b   1.000
_cell.length_c   1.000
_cell.angle_alpha   90.00
_cell.angle_beta   90.00
_cell.angle_gamma   90.00
#
_symmetry.space_group_name_H-M   'P 1'
#
loop_
_entity.id
_entity.type
_entity.pdbx_description
1 polymer ?
#
loop_
_entity_poly.entity_id
_entity_poly.type
_entity_poly.pdbx_seq_one_letter_code
_entity_poly.pdbx_strand_id
1 'polypeptide(L)'
;MQVFVVFLVAVVTAVAAASSFLKDPALEDPWQEWKGLHGKQYSEETESYRRMVWEDNWRFIEKHNQEHAAGKHSYKLGMNHFGDLTNQEFNKMNGFRPDPALRKLPVFNSTGSTVRPTSIDWRVKGYVTRVKNQGVSNYIFI
;
A
#
# COMPACT_ATOMS: atom_id res chain seq x y z
N MET A 1 -2.49 35.54 -33.77
CA MET A 1 -3.12 35.29 -32.45
C MET A 1 -4.08 34.09 -32.48
N GLN A 2 -5.03 34.00 -33.42
CA GLN A 2 -5.98 32.88 -33.52
C GLN A 2 -5.35 31.47 -33.65
N VAL A 3 -4.32 31.30 -34.49
CA VAL A 3 -3.69 29.99 -34.72
C VAL A 3 -3.00 29.44 -33.45
N PHE A 4 -2.36 30.32 -32.67
CA PHE A 4 -1.74 29.96 -31.39
C PHE A 4 -2.77 29.54 -30.33
N VAL A 5 -3.92 30.22 -30.29
CA VAL A 5 -5.02 29.88 -29.37
C VAL A 5 -5.65 28.53 -29.75
N VAL A 6 -5.85 28.26 -31.05
CA VAL A 6 -6.36 26.96 -31.53
C VAL A 6 -5.38 25.83 -31.21
N PHE A 7 -4.07 26.04 -31.40
CA PHE A 7 -3.05 25.06 -31.03
C PHE A 7 -3.02 24.80 -29.51
N LEU A 8 -3.11 25.84 -28.68
CA LEU A 8 -3.17 25.69 -27.23
C LEU A 8 -4.41 24.92 -26.79
N VAL A 9 -5.59 25.22 -27.35
CA VAL A 9 -6.83 24.49 -27.05
C VAL A 9 -6.74 23.03 -27.51
N ALA A 10 -6.15 22.76 -28.67
CA ALA A 10 -5.94 21.39 -29.16
C ALA A 10 -4.98 20.58 -28.26
N VAL A 11 -3.91 21.19 -27.76
CA VAL A 11 -2.97 20.54 -26.83
C VAL A 11 -3.65 20.27 -25.48
N VAL A 12 -4.40 21.22 -24.93
CA VAL A 12 -5.12 21.04 -23.66
C VAL A 12 -6.18 19.93 -23.76
N THR A 13 -6.92 19.87 -24.86
CA THR A 13 -7.93 18.83 -25.09
C THR A 13 -7.31 17.44 -25.29
N ALA A 14 -6.18 17.34 -26.01
CA ALA A 14 -5.45 16.09 -26.18
C ALA A 14 -4.91 15.55 -24.85
N VAL A 15 -4.38 16.43 -23.98
CA VAL A 15 -3.88 16.05 -22.65
C VAL A 15 -5.04 15.60 -21.75
N ALA A 16 -6.18 16.31 -21.76
CA ALA A 16 -7.36 15.93 -20.98
C ALA A 16 -7.96 14.58 -21.45
N ALA A 17 -7.98 14.32 -22.76
CA ALA A 17 -8.40 13.05 -23.33
C ALA A 17 -7.45 11.91 -22.93
N ALA A 18 -6.13 12.10 -23.03
CA ALA A 18 -5.16 11.10 -22.61
C ALA A 18 -5.30 10.76 -21.11
N SER A 19 -5.59 11.75 -20.27
CA SER A 19 -5.82 11.58 -18.84
C SER A 19 -7.06 10.74 -18.52
N SER A 20 -8.10 10.82 -19.36
CA SER A 20 -9.31 10.00 -19.23
C SER A 20 -9.12 8.58 -19.76
N PHE A 21 -8.23 8.36 -20.74
CA PHE A 21 -7.82 7.02 -21.17
C PHE A 21 -7.00 6.24 -20.13
N LEU A 22 -6.44 6.92 -19.12
CA LEU A 22 -5.70 6.24 -18.04
C LEU A 22 -6.61 5.55 -17.02
N LYS A 23 -7.89 5.92 -16.94
CA LYS A 23 -8.86 5.32 -16.02
C LYS A 23 -9.56 4.16 -16.70
N ASP A 24 -9.49 2.98 -16.12
CA ASP A 24 -10.24 1.83 -16.60
C ASP A 24 -11.73 1.96 -16.19
N PRO A 25 -12.67 2.09 -17.15
CA PRO A 25 -14.09 2.20 -16.83
C PRO A 25 -14.63 0.93 -16.13
N ALA A 26 -14.02 -0.23 -16.37
CA ALA A 26 -14.44 -1.49 -15.73
C ALA A 26 -14.09 -1.51 -14.23
N LEU A 27 -13.20 -0.61 -13.78
CA LEU A 27 -12.79 -0.50 -12.39
C LEU A 27 -13.52 0.61 -11.62
N GLU A 28 -14.54 1.24 -12.21
CA GLU A 28 -15.33 2.27 -11.53
C GLU A 28 -16.01 1.74 -10.26
N ASP A 29 -16.81 0.67 -10.38
CA ASP A 29 -17.54 0.13 -9.23
C ASP A 29 -16.59 -0.39 -8.14
N PRO A 30 -15.54 -1.18 -8.45
CA PRO A 30 -14.52 -1.55 -7.48
C PRO A 30 -13.84 -0.36 -6.78
N TRP A 31 -13.57 0.72 -7.52
CA TRP A 31 -12.98 1.94 -6.95
C TRP A 31 -13.92 2.60 -5.94
N GLN A 32 -15.21 2.74 -6.28
CA GLN A 32 -16.20 3.35 -5.38
C GLN A 32 -16.43 2.47 -4.14
N GLU A 33 -16.52 1.14 -4.30
CA GLU A 33 -16.64 0.20 -3.17
C GLU A 33 -15.43 0.29 -2.24
N TRP A 34 -14.22 0.27 -2.81
CA TRP A 34 -12.97 0.37 -2.04
C TRP A 34 -12.89 1.69 -1.27
N LYS A 35 -13.25 2.82 -1.90
CA LYS A 35 -13.32 4.12 -1.20
C LYS A 35 -14.30 4.09 -0.05
N GLY A 36 -15.50 3.52 -0.27
CA GLY A 36 -16.53 3.38 0.77
C GLY A 36 -16.04 2.53 1.95
N LEU A 37 -15.45 1.37 1.66
CA LEU A 37 -14.91 0.44 2.66
C LEU A 37 -13.82 1.07 3.53
N HIS A 38 -12.98 1.91 2.94
CA HIS A 38 -11.85 2.53 3.63
C HIS A 38 -12.06 4.00 4.01
N GLY A 39 -13.28 4.53 3.85
CA GLY A 39 -13.63 5.90 4.19
C GLY A 39 -12.82 6.97 3.45
N LYS A 40 -12.44 6.69 2.19
CA LYS A 40 -11.59 7.58 1.39
C LYS A 40 -12.43 8.68 0.74
N GLN A 41 -12.00 9.91 0.91
CA GLN A 41 -12.59 11.11 0.30
C GLN A 41 -11.47 11.98 -0.25
N TYR A 42 -11.67 12.50 -1.47
CA TYR A 42 -10.68 13.27 -2.20
C TYR A 42 -11.34 14.51 -2.81
N SER A 43 -10.55 15.55 -3.05
CA SER A 43 -10.97 16.63 -3.95
C SER A 43 -10.93 16.16 -5.40
N GLU A 44 -11.68 16.80 -6.29
CA GLU A 44 -11.68 16.48 -7.73
C GLU A 44 -10.26 16.47 -8.33
N GLU A 45 -9.42 17.41 -7.89
CA GLU A 45 -8.02 17.55 -8.31
C GLU A 45 -7.15 16.36 -7.90
N THR A 46 -7.42 15.75 -6.74
CA THR A 46 -6.59 14.67 -6.18
C THR A 46 -7.13 13.28 -6.50
N GLU A 47 -8.44 13.14 -6.74
CA GLU A 47 -9.09 11.85 -7.00
C GLU A 47 -8.53 11.16 -8.23
N SER A 48 -8.29 11.91 -9.32
CA SER A 48 -7.75 11.33 -10.55
C SER A 48 -6.38 10.71 -10.36
N TYR A 49 -5.51 11.36 -9.59
CA TYR A 49 -4.19 10.81 -9.24
C TYR A 49 -4.30 9.58 -8.33
N ARG A 50 -5.13 9.65 -7.29
CA ARG A 50 -5.32 8.55 -6.33
C ARG A 50 -5.90 7.31 -6.98
N ARG A 51 -6.85 7.49 -7.91
CA ARG A 51 -7.39 6.40 -8.72
C ARG A 51 -6.31 5.76 -9.60
N MET A 52 -5.48 6.54 -10.28
CA MET A 52 -4.40 6.01 -11.11
C MET A 52 -3.46 5.11 -10.30
N VAL A 53 -3.03 5.57 -9.11
CA VAL A 53 -2.18 4.77 -8.21
C VAL A 53 -2.88 3.50 -7.75
N TRP A 54 -4.18 3.58 -7.46
CA TRP A 54 -4.99 2.42 -7.07
C TRP A 54 -5.14 1.39 -8.18
N GLU A 55 -5.36 1.81 -9.42
CA GLU A 55 -5.45 0.91 -10.59
C GLU A 55 -4.10 0.24 -10.88
N ASP A 56 -2.98 0.96 -10.71
CA ASP A 56 -1.64 0.37 -10.83
C ASP A 56 -1.42 -0.72 -9.78
N ASN A 57 -1.79 -0.46 -8.52
CA ASN A 57 -1.71 -1.44 -7.44
C ASN A 57 -2.67 -2.62 -7.68
N TRP A 58 -3.86 -2.39 -8.23
CA TRP A 58 -4.81 -3.43 -8.59
C TRP A 58 -4.21 -4.41 -9.60
N ARG A 59 -3.66 -3.89 -10.71
CA ARG A 59 -3.02 -4.70 -11.76
C ARG A 59 -1.79 -5.44 -11.22
N PHE A 60 -1.02 -4.81 -10.34
CA PHE A 60 0.11 -5.46 -9.67
C PHE A 60 -0.34 -6.67 -8.84
N ILE A 61 -1.39 -6.50 -8.03
CA ILE A 61 -1.97 -7.58 -7.21
C ILE A 61 -2.50 -8.71 -8.07
N GLU A 62 -3.23 -8.39 -9.15
CA GLU A 62 -3.79 -9.39 -10.06
C GLU A 62 -2.68 -10.22 -10.70
N LYS A 63 -1.66 -9.57 -11.26
CA LYS A 63 -0.51 -10.24 -11.85
C LYS A 63 0.22 -11.14 -10.83
N HIS A 64 0.51 -10.61 -9.64
CA HIS A 64 1.15 -11.39 -8.56
C HIS A 64 0.33 -12.63 -8.20
N ASN A 65 -0.99 -12.49 -8.10
CA ASN A 65 -1.87 -13.59 -7.73
C ASN A 65 -2.02 -14.64 -8.84
N GLN A 66 -1.96 -14.24 -10.11
CA GLN A 66 -1.85 -15.17 -11.24
C GLN A 66 -0.53 -15.94 -11.19
N GLU A 67 0.59 -15.27 -10.93
CA GLU A 67 1.90 -15.90 -10.77
C GLU A 67 1.94 -16.85 -9.56
N HIS A 68 1.29 -16.49 -8.45
CA HIS A 68 1.10 -17.36 -7.31
C HIS A 68 0.31 -18.62 -7.70
N ALA A 69 -0.79 -18.49 -8.46
CA ALA A 69 -1.55 -19.64 -8.94
C ALA A 69 -0.73 -20.57 -9.85
N ALA A 70 0.27 -20.02 -10.55
CA ALA A 70 1.25 -20.78 -11.32
C ALA A 70 2.43 -21.32 -10.47
N GLY A 71 2.37 -21.20 -9.14
CA GLY A 71 3.39 -21.72 -8.22
C GLY A 71 4.68 -20.88 -8.13
N LYS A 72 4.70 -19.66 -8.67
CA LYS A 72 5.89 -18.78 -8.65
C LYS A 72 6.08 -18.04 -7.33
N HIS A 73 5.01 -17.89 -6.54
CA HIS A 73 5.02 -17.23 -5.24
C HIS A 73 4.39 -18.13 -4.18
N SER A 74 4.88 -18.05 -2.95
CA SER A 74 4.32 -18.78 -1.79
C SER A 74 3.21 -18.00 -1.06
N TYR A 75 2.89 -16.79 -1.52
CA TYR A 75 1.91 -15.91 -0.91
C TYR A 75 1.10 -15.15 -1.96
N LYS A 76 -0.09 -14.70 -1.55
CA LYS A 76 -0.99 -13.84 -2.33
C LYS A 76 -0.96 -12.42 -1.79
N LEU A 77 -1.30 -11.48 -2.67
CA LEU A 77 -1.56 -10.09 -2.30
C LEU A 77 -3.07 -9.83 -2.28
N GLY A 78 -3.46 -8.80 -1.54
CA GLY A 78 -4.84 -8.33 -1.47
C GLY A 78 -4.89 -6.82 -1.41
N MET A 79 -5.89 -6.23 -2.07
CA MET A 79 -6.11 -4.80 -2.01
C MET A 79 -6.50 -4.40 -0.59
N ASN A 80 -5.86 -3.36 -0.06
CA ASN A 80 -6.08 -2.89 1.32
C ASN A 80 -6.16 -1.36 1.36
N HIS A 81 -6.23 -0.78 2.56
CA HIS A 81 -6.40 0.66 2.77
C HIS A 81 -5.21 1.53 2.29
N PHE A 82 -4.08 0.92 1.93
CA PHE A 82 -2.93 1.55 1.28
C PHE A 82 -2.97 1.49 -0.25
N GLY A 83 -4.06 0.98 -0.83
CA GLY A 83 -4.20 0.80 -2.28
C GLY A 83 -4.00 2.07 -3.10
N ASP A 84 -4.27 3.26 -2.55
CA ASP A 84 -4.07 4.55 -3.21
C ASP A 84 -2.70 5.21 -2.96
N LEU A 85 -1.76 4.47 -2.35
CA LEU A 85 -0.42 4.96 -2.04
C LEU A 85 0.61 4.35 -2.97
N THR A 86 1.55 5.20 -3.39
CA THR A 86 2.78 4.74 -4.04
C THR A 86 3.73 4.11 -3.03
N ASN A 87 4.66 3.27 -3.50
CA ASN A 87 5.72 2.71 -2.65
C ASN A 87 6.51 3.81 -1.91
N GLN A 88 6.73 4.97 -2.54
CA GLN A 88 7.44 6.07 -1.91
C GLN A 88 6.63 6.70 -0.77
N GLU A 89 5.32 6.88 -0.95
CA GLU A 89 4.42 7.38 0.09
C GLU A 89 4.31 6.39 1.25
N PHE A 90 4.14 5.09 0.93
CA PHE A 90 4.10 4.03 1.93
C PHE A 90 5.39 3.96 2.76
N ASN A 91 6.55 4.05 2.11
CA ASN A 91 7.84 4.01 2.81
C ASN A 91 8.05 5.17 3.79
N LYS A 92 7.39 6.32 3.58
CA LYS A 92 7.44 7.44 4.55
C LYS A 92 6.65 7.15 5.83
N MET A 93 5.76 6.15 5.81
CA MET A 93 4.99 5.69 6.97
C MET A 93 5.76 4.68 7.84
N ASN A 94 6.94 4.21 7.38
CA ASN A 94 7.78 3.34 8.16
C ASN A 94 8.43 4.13 9.31
N GLY A 95 7.91 3.92 10.52
CA GLY A 95 8.32 4.61 11.74
C GLY A 95 9.64 4.14 12.38
N PHE A 96 10.33 3.18 11.78
CA PHE A 96 11.54 2.61 12.38
C PHE A 96 12.66 3.65 12.49
N ARG A 97 13.10 3.91 13.72
CA ARG A 97 14.24 4.76 14.02
C ARG A 97 15.22 3.96 14.87
N PRO A 98 16.41 3.60 14.35
CA PRO A 98 17.38 2.90 15.16
C PRO A 98 17.85 3.80 16.31
N ASP A 99 17.71 3.33 17.54
CA ASP A 99 18.24 4.00 18.71
C ASP A 99 19.67 3.52 18.98
N PRO A 100 20.70 4.40 18.83
CA PRO A 100 22.08 4.04 19.10
C PRO A 100 22.34 3.61 20.54
N ALA A 101 21.51 4.04 21.50
CA ALA A 101 21.64 3.66 22.91
C ALA A 101 21.38 2.17 23.14
N LEU A 102 20.50 1.54 22.33
CA LEU A 102 20.20 0.11 22.43
C LEU A 102 21.42 -0.77 22.12
N ARG A 103 22.40 -0.28 21.37
CA ARG A 103 23.65 -1.01 21.08
C ARG A 103 24.54 -1.20 22.31
N LYS A 104 24.29 -0.46 23.39
CA LYS A 104 25.05 -0.54 24.65
C LYS A 104 24.40 -1.49 25.66
N LEU A 105 23.21 -2.02 25.37
CA LEU A 105 22.50 -2.91 26.27
C LEU A 105 23.17 -4.30 26.31
N PRO A 106 23.09 -5.01 27.45
CA PRO A 106 23.54 -6.40 27.54
C PRO A 106 22.88 -7.26 26.47
N VAL A 107 23.69 -8.01 25.72
CA VAL A 107 23.20 -8.95 24.72
C VAL A 107 22.64 -10.17 25.43
N PHE A 108 21.45 -10.62 25.03
CA PHE A 108 20.86 -11.85 25.52
C PHE A 108 21.79 -13.03 25.24
N ASN A 109 22.24 -13.71 26.31
CA ASN A 109 23.03 -14.92 26.21
C ASN A 109 22.11 -16.14 26.46
N SER A 110 21.89 -16.94 25.42
CA SER A 110 21.04 -18.12 25.49
C SER A 110 21.77 -19.26 26.20
N THR A 111 21.64 -19.37 27.52
CA THR A 111 22.33 -20.39 28.32
C THR A 111 21.53 -21.68 28.57
N GLY A 112 20.41 -21.94 27.89
CA GLY A 112 19.63 -23.17 28.16
C GLY A 112 18.63 -23.64 27.11
N SER A 113 18.51 -24.97 27.04
CA SER A 113 17.66 -25.88 26.24
C SER A 113 18.12 -26.20 24.80
N THR A 114 18.57 -27.45 24.62
CA THR A 114 18.81 -28.08 23.30
C THR A 114 17.51 -28.51 22.61
N VAL A 115 16.41 -28.61 23.34
CA VAL A 115 15.11 -29.02 22.80
C VAL A 115 14.28 -27.77 22.51
N ARG A 116 14.12 -27.49 21.21
CA ARG A 116 13.28 -26.43 20.68
C ARG A 116 12.06 -27.05 20.00
N PRO A 117 10.83 -26.59 20.31
CA PRO A 117 9.65 -27.07 19.60
C PRO A 117 9.70 -26.67 18.12
N THR A 118 9.07 -27.47 17.26
CA THR A 118 8.96 -27.21 15.83
C THR A 118 8.09 -26.00 15.50
N SER A 119 7.15 -25.64 16.37
CA SER A 119 6.28 -24.47 16.23
C SER A 119 5.84 -23.94 17.60
N ILE A 120 5.80 -22.61 17.76
CA ILE A 120 5.21 -21.93 18.92
C ILE A 120 4.25 -20.85 18.42
N ASP A 121 3.04 -20.82 18.96
CA ASP A 121 2.10 -19.71 18.80
C ASP A 121 1.78 -19.09 20.16
N TRP A 122 2.28 -17.88 20.41
CA TRP A 122 2.06 -17.14 21.65
C TRP A 122 0.63 -16.58 21.79
N ARG A 123 -0.14 -16.49 20.69
CA ARG A 123 -1.54 -16.04 20.72
C ARG A 123 -2.42 -17.02 21.49
N VAL A 124 -2.21 -18.31 21.27
CA VAL A 124 -2.92 -19.40 21.96
C VAL A 124 -2.59 -19.42 23.46
N LYS A 125 -1.42 -18.90 23.82
CA LYS A 125 -0.96 -18.81 25.22
C LYS A 125 -1.42 -17.54 25.93
N GLY A 126 -2.14 -16.64 25.25
CA GLY A 126 -2.66 -15.40 25.85
C GLY A 126 -1.64 -14.27 26.02
N TYR A 127 -0.44 -14.39 25.42
CA TYR A 127 0.61 -13.36 25.52
C TYR A 127 0.49 -12.26 24.45
N VAL A 128 -0.43 -12.40 23.50
CA VAL A 128 -0.59 -11.46 22.38
C VAL A 128 -1.92 -10.75 22.51
N THR A 129 -1.88 -9.42 22.55
CA THR A 129 -3.09 -8.57 22.56
C THR A 129 -3.73 -8.49 21.18
N ARG A 130 -4.92 -7.87 21.09
CA ARG A 130 -5.58 -7.64 19.78
C ARG A 130 -4.71 -6.75 18.90
N VAL A 131 -4.79 -6.99 17.59
CA VAL A 131 -4.11 -6.18 16.56
C VAL A 131 -4.57 -4.72 16.66
N LYS A 132 -3.62 -3.79 16.58
CA LYS A 132 -3.83 -2.33 16.59
C LYS A 132 -3.59 -1.74 15.20
N ASN A 133 -3.95 -0.47 15.01
CA ASN A 133 -3.67 0.30 13.80
C ASN A 133 -2.88 1.57 14.15
N GLN A 134 -1.71 1.74 13.54
CA GLN A 134 -0.81 2.89 13.75
C GLN A 134 -1.27 4.18 13.04
N GLY A 135 -2.24 4.07 12.12
CA GLY A 135 -2.71 5.18 11.31
C GLY A 135 -1.60 5.76 10.42
N VAL A 136 -1.65 7.06 10.20
CA VAL A 136 -0.65 7.82 9.41
C VAL A 136 0.57 8.25 10.23
N SER A 137 0.66 7.82 11.50
CA SER A 137 1.69 8.27 12.43
C SER A 137 2.90 7.33 12.43
N ASN A 138 4.11 7.89 12.38
CA ASN A 138 5.38 7.16 12.30
C ASN A 138 5.85 6.54 13.64
N TYR A 139 4.93 6.12 14.51
CA TYR A 139 5.27 5.47 15.77
C TYR A 139 5.24 3.95 15.62
N ILE A 140 6.31 3.40 15.08
CA ILE A 140 6.64 1.98 15.25
C ILE A 140 7.80 1.92 16.23
N PHE A 141 7.47 1.78 17.52
CA PHE A 141 8.43 1.32 18.52
C PHE A 141 8.00 -0.09 18.94
N ILE A 142 8.87 -1.05 18.65
CA ILE A 142 8.85 -2.41 19.19
C ILE A 142 9.95 -2.50 20.23
#